data_AF-A0A1Z9UMB9-F1
#
_entry.id   AF-A0A1Z9UMB9-F1
#
_cell.length_a   1.000
_cell.length_b   1.000
_cell.length_c   1.000
_cell.angle_alpha   90.00
_cell.angle_beta   90.00
_cell.angle_gamma   90.00
#
_symmetry.space_group_name_H-M   'P 1'
#
loop_
_entity.id
_entity.type
_entity.pdbx_description
1 polymer ?
#
loop_
_entity_poly.entity_id
_entity_poly.type
_entity_poly.pdbx_seq_one_letter_code
_entity_poly.pdbx_strand_id
1 'polypeptide(L)'
;MIIFKKVRWKNILSTGNSMTEVDLNTHNTTLIVGENGAGKSTILDAICFALFNRPFRQVSKTQLLNSINEQNGEVQVEFSIGTKEYKIIRCMKPNKFEIYCDNLMLNQDASNLDYQKHLEQSILKLNYRSFTQVVILGSSTFVPFMKLSSSHRREVVEDILDIKIFSSMNLLVKNKIKEINDDIKSIDDNTELTLQKIELQEQYINDLEQNKDKIIKNNNEKINSNKKTISKYSSDKTDLENLNDGLLTEVLEQSNISNKLKKLNKLHSTISTKKSREEKDVEFFMNNDECPTCNQVITNQFKTNVIKQREDKVSEYQDGLNDLDIEIQNLENRLQIIEQISIKLNENNVKIGTLSTSIDTLLELNESLNKEIKEYEELGSTQENRKKLEKLKDSLLLFEQRKAKLIEDKHYHDIARNMLQDSGIKTKIIKKYLPIMNKLINGYLSSMDFFINFTIDENFNEIIKSRYRDEFKYYSFSEGEKMRIDLGLLFTWRAIAKMKNSTNTNLLLLDEIFDSSLDGTGTDDFLKILNTFKDENVFVISHKGDVLVDKFDHTIKFEKIQNFSKIVES
;
A
#
# COMPACT_ATOMS: atom_id res chain seq x y z
N MET A 1 -41.24 23.68 4.54
CA MET A 1 -41.64 24.75 5.48
C MET A 1 -41.83 24.12 6.84
N ILE A 2 -41.29 24.75 7.89
CA ILE A 2 -41.49 24.38 9.28
C ILE A 2 -42.75 25.09 9.77
N ILE A 3 -43.73 24.33 10.23
CA ILE A 3 -44.96 24.89 10.78
C ILE A 3 -44.91 24.67 12.29
N PHE A 4 -44.54 25.72 13.03
CA PHE A 4 -44.62 25.74 14.48
C PHE A 4 -46.10 25.77 14.89
N LYS A 5 -46.51 24.79 15.69
CA LYS A 5 -47.90 24.62 16.10
C LYS A 5 -48.14 25.11 17.51
N LYS A 6 -47.21 24.81 18.41
CA LYS A 6 -47.44 25.04 19.84
C LYS A 6 -46.14 25.17 20.61
N VAL A 7 -46.15 26.03 21.62
CA VAL A 7 -45.11 26.09 22.63
C VAL A 7 -45.75 26.02 24.01
N ARG A 8 -45.15 25.22 24.90
CA ARG A 8 -45.55 25.07 26.29
C ARG A 8 -44.36 25.23 27.21
N TRP A 9 -44.52 25.92 28.33
CA TRP A 9 -43.45 26.02 29.32
C TRP A 9 -43.95 26.18 30.75
N LYS A 10 -43.15 25.74 31.72
CA LYS A 10 -43.36 25.97 33.16
C LYS A 10 -42.02 26.17 33.85
N ASN A 11 -42.04 26.88 34.98
CA ASN A 11 -40.86 27.17 35.80
C ASN A 11 -39.71 27.85 35.01
N ILE A 12 -40.05 28.66 34.00
CA ILE A 12 -39.09 29.46 33.24
C ILE A 12 -39.29 30.94 33.58
N LEU A 13 -38.23 31.63 34.00
CA LEU A 13 -38.23 33.03 34.41
C LEU A 13 -39.36 33.31 35.41
N SER A 14 -40.31 34.19 35.07
CA SER A 14 -41.43 34.57 35.93
C SER A 14 -42.62 33.59 35.90
N THR A 15 -42.58 32.53 35.09
CA THR A 15 -43.67 31.53 35.06
C THR A 15 -43.57 30.53 36.20
N GLY A 16 -44.73 30.18 36.76
CA GLY A 16 -44.85 29.22 37.87
C GLY A 16 -44.90 27.76 37.40
N ASN A 17 -45.32 26.88 38.30
CA ASN A 17 -45.35 25.43 38.06
C ASN A 17 -46.52 24.95 37.17
N SER A 18 -47.45 25.84 36.82
CA SER A 18 -48.49 25.58 35.83
C SER A 18 -47.95 25.75 34.42
N MET A 19 -48.25 24.79 33.54
CA MET A 19 -47.87 24.87 32.14
C MET A 19 -48.58 26.03 31.46
N THR A 20 -47.81 26.99 30.94
CA THR A 20 -48.28 28.04 30.04
C THR A 20 -48.25 27.49 28.63
N GLU A 21 -49.30 27.68 27.85
CA GLU A 21 -49.46 27.15 26.50
C GLU A 21 -49.84 28.27 25.55
N VAL A 22 -49.20 28.31 24.38
CA VAL A 22 -49.51 29.24 23.29
C VAL A 22 -49.57 28.46 21.97
N ASP A 23 -50.71 28.55 21.29
CA ASP A 23 -50.88 28.06 19.92
C ASP A 23 -50.21 29.03 18.93
N LEU A 24 -49.36 28.49 18.05
CA LEU A 24 -48.49 29.25 17.14
C LEU A 24 -49.00 29.25 15.69
N ASN A 25 -50.09 28.55 15.37
CA ASN A 25 -50.60 28.37 14.02
C ASN A 25 -52.11 28.63 13.86
N THR A 26 -52.76 29.25 14.84
CA THR A 26 -54.22 29.48 14.85
C THR A 26 -54.62 30.80 14.18
N HIS A 27 -53.91 31.89 14.47
CA HIS A 27 -54.21 33.24 13.98
C HIS A 27 -53.06 33.82 13.17
N ASN A 28 -53.36 34.59 12.12
CA ASN A 28 -52.33 35.20 11.27
C ASN A 28 -51.56 36.28 12.03
N THR A 29 -52.26 37.12 12.80
CA THR A 29 -51.64 38.17 13.62
C THR A 29 -52.12 38.08 15.07
N THR A 30 -51.16 38.03 16.00
CA THR A 30 -51.42 37.96 17.44
C THR A 30 -50.66 39.04 18.18
N LEU A 31 -51.36 39.85 18.98
CA LEU A 31 -50.77 40.84 19.86
C LEU A 31 -50.60 40.25 21.27
N ILE A 32 -49.40 40.32 21.84
CA ILE A 32 -49.11 39.93 23.23
C ILE A 32 -48.95 41.20 24.06
N VAL A 33 -49.88 41.42 24.99
CA VAL A 33 -49.94 42.61 25.86
C VAL A 33 -49.82 42.24 27.33
N GLY A 34 -49.51 43.24 28.17
CA GLY A 34 -49.33 43.07 29.61
C GLY A 34 -48.38 44.10 30.20
N GLU A 35 -48.30 44.19 31.52
CA GLU A 35 -47.40 45.15 32.18
C GLU A 35 -45.91 44.80 32.02
N ASN A 36 -45.04 45.75 32.32
CA ASN A 36 -43.60 45.50 32.42
C ASN A 36 -43.31 44.40 33.43
N GLY A 37 -42.54 43.39 33.03
CA GLY A 37 -42.24 42.24 33.88
C GLY A 37 -43.39 41.22 34.03
N ALA A 38 -44.49 41.36 33.27
CA ALA A 38 -45.57 40.36 33.23
C ALA A 38 -45.18 39.04 32.52
N GLY A 39 -43.97 38.95 31.95
CA GLY A 39 -43.44 37.72 31.34
C GLY A 39 -43.71 37.57 29.85
N LYS A 40 -44.16 38.62 29.15
CA LYS A 40 -44.49 38.61 27.70
C LYS A 40 -43.40 37.99 26.82
N SER A 41 -42.16 38.46 26.94
CA SER A 41 -41.04 37.95 26.12
C SER A 41 -40.47 36.60 26.57
N THR A 42 -41.04 35.95 27.60
CA THR A 42 -40.63 34.60 28.03
C THR A 42 -40.84 33.58 26.92
N ILE A 43 -41.82 33.80 26.03
CA ILE A 43 -42.06 32.95 24.86
C ILE A 43 -40.83 32.86 23.93
N LEU A 44 -40.08 33.97 23.75
CA LEU A 44 -38.87 34.00 22.94
C LEU A 44 -37.77 33.12 23.54
N ASP A 45 -37.57 33.26 24.86
CA ASP A 45 -36.59 32.46 25.60
C ASP A 45 -36.99 30.99 25.64
N ALA A 46 -38.28 30.68 25.78
CA ALA A 46 -38.79 29.32 25.76
C ALA A 46 -38.51 28.63 24.41
N ILE A 47 -38.89 29.25 23.30
CA ILE A 47 -38.65 28.69 21.95
C ILE A 47 -37.14 28.54 21.68
N CYS A 48 -36.34 29.58 21.95
CA CYS A 48 -34.90 29.52 21.76
C CYS A 48 -34.24 28.45 22.64
N PHE A 49 -34.66 28.31 23.89
CA PHE A 49 -34.15 27.29 24.80
C PHE A 49 -34.51 25.89 24.31
N ALA A 50 -35.76 25.65 23.94
CA ALA A 50 -36.22 24.35 23.45
C ALA A 50 -35.48 23.92 22.17
N LEU A 51 -35.29 24.82 21.20
CA LEU A 51 -34.66 24.46 19.94
C LEU A 51 -33.13 24.43 20.03
N PHE A 52 -32.50 25.38 20.73
CA PHE A 52 -31.05 25.63 20.65
C PHE A 52 -30.30 25.48 21.98
N ASN A 53 -30.98 25.08 23.06
CA ASN A 53 -30.40 25.02 24.42
C ASN A 53 -29.78 26.36 24.87
N ARG A 54 -30.29 27.48 24.33
CA ARG A 54 -29.75 28.82 24.54
C ARG A 54 -30.89 29.82 24.75
N PRO A 55 -30.84 30.70 25.76
CA PRO A 55 -31.79 31.80 25.90
C PRO A 55 -31.68 32.78 24.72
N PHE A 56 -32.77 33.48 24.43
CA PHE A 56 -32.76 34.60 23.49
C PHE A 56 -32.02 35.80 24.11
N ARG A 57 -32.32 36.09 25.39
CA ARG A 57 -31.68 37.15 26.16
C ARG A 57 -30.22 36.79 26.47
N GLN A 58 -29.39 37.80 26.73
CA GLN A 58 -27.99 37.62 27.16
C GLN A 58 -27.89 37.20 28.65
N VAL A 59 -28.58 36.12 29.01
CA VAL A 59 -28.56 35.51 30.35
C VAL A 59 -27.95 34.13 30.29
N SER A 60 -27.48 33.62 31.44
CA SER A 60 -26.99 32.25 31.50
C SER A 60 -28.14 31.25 31.45
N LYS A 61 -27.89 30.02 30.98
CA LYS A 61 -28.90 28.95 31.00
C LYS A 61 -29.47 28.75 32.41
N THR A 62 -28.65 28.83 33.46
CA THR A 62 -29.12 28.63 34.84
C THR A 62 -30.08 29.71 35.32
N GLN A 63 -29.96 30.93 34.79
CA GLN A 63 -30.84 32.06 35.09
C GLN A 63 -32.22 31.97 34.42
N LEU A 64 -32.41 31.06 33.44
CA LEU A 64 -33.74 30.79 32.89
C LEU A 64 -34.66 30.09 33.87
N LEU A 65 -34.11 29.38 34.87
CA LEU A 65 -34.93 28.65 35.82
C LEU A 65 -35.61 29.63 36.78
N ASN A 66 -36.90 29.42 37.03
CA ASN A 66 -37.64 30.23 37.98
C ASN A 66 -36.96 30.20 39.36
N SER A 67 -36.69 31.38 39.92
CA SER A 67 -35.93 31.54 41.16
C SER A 67 -36.72 31.19 42.42
N ILE A 68 -38.03 30.94 42.31
CA ILE A 68 -38.88 30.55 43.44
C ILE A 68 -38.94 29.01 43.53
N ASN A 69 -39.15 28.35 42.39
CA ASN A 69 -39.32 26.90 42.32
C ASN A 69 -37.98 26.15 42.20
N GLU A 70 -36.97 26.77 41.56
CA GLU A 70 -35.58 26.30 41.43
C GLU A 70 -35.37 24.89 40.83
N GLN A 71 -36.43 24.22 40.37
CA GLN A 71 -36.45 22.86 39.83
C GLN A 71 -37.56 22.70 38.78
N ASN A 72 -37.51 21.60 38.02
CA ASN A 72 -38.56 21.21 37.07
C ASN A 72 -38.90 22.28 36.01
N GLY A 73 -37.90 23.04 35.56
CA GLY A 73 -38.03 23.89 34.37
C GLY A 73 -38.31 23.01 33.18
N GLU A 74 -39.35 23.28 32.41
CA GLU A 74 -39.71 22.46 31.26
C GLU A 74 -40.22 23.32 30.12
N VAL A 75 -39.75 23.05 28.91
CA VAL A 75 -40.25 23.65 27.69
C VAL A 75 -40.51 22.57 26.65
N GLN A 76 -41.67 22.66 26.00
CA GLN A 76 -42.06 21.82 24.88
C GLN A 76 -42.34 22.67 23.65
N VAL A 77 -41.84 22.27 22.50
CA VAL A 77 -42.19 22.89 21.21
C VAL A 77 -42.65 21.80 20.25
N GLU A 78 -43.81 22.01 19.63
CA GLU A 78 -44.40 21.11 18.64
C GLU A 78 -44.42 21.82 17.29
N PHE A 79 -43.89 21.17 16.26
CA PHE A 79 -43.84 21.69 14.90
C PHE A 79 -43.90 20.54 13.88
N SER A 80 -44.24 20.86 12.64
CA SER A 80 -44.26 19.89 11.54
C SER A 80 -43.35 20.32 10.40
N ILE A 81 -42.76 19.34 9.72
CA ILE A 81 -41.94 19.56 8.52
C ILE A 81 -42.40 18.57 7.45
N GLY A 82 -43.07 19.07 6.40
CA GLY A 82 -43.67 18.22 5.38
C GLY A 82 -44.80 17.38 5.98
N THR A 83 -44.66 16.05 5.96
CA THR A 83 -45.63 15.11 6.54
C THR A 83 -45.28 14.64 7.95
N LYS A 84 -44.12 15.06 8.49
CA LYS A 84 -43.61 14.59 9.77
C LYS A 84 -43.94 15.56 10.90
N GLU A 85 -44.36 15.01 12.02
CA GLU A 85 -44.65 15.74 13.25
C GLU A 85 -43.49 15.63 14.24
N TYR A 86 -43.02 16.76 14.75
CA TYR A 86 -41.91 16.84 15.68
C TYR A 86 -42.34 17.44 17.01
N LYS A 87 -41.85 16.86 18.11
CA LYS A 87 -42.00 17.41 19.45
C LYS A 87 -40.66 17.40 20.17
N ILE A 88 -40.25 18.57 20.63
CA ILE A 88 -39.02 18.76 21.39
C ILE A 88 -39.39 19.00 22.84
N ILE A 89 -38.80 18.25 23.77
CA ILE A 89 -38.97 18.44 25.21
C ILE A 89 -37.61 18.71 25.82
N ARG A 90 -37.48 19.84 26.51
CA ARG A 90 -36.30 20.14 27.35
C ARG A 90 -36.68 20.41 28.78
N CYS A 91 -35.99 19.76 29.71
CA CYS A 91 -36.10 20.05 31.13
C CYS A 91 -34.80 20.59 31.72
N MET A 92 -34.95 21.41 32.75
CA MET A 92 -33.91 21.97 33.58
C MET A 92 -34.09 21.45 35.00
N LYS A 93 -33.07 20.73 35.50
CA LYS A 93 -33.03 20.13 36.85
C LYS A 93 -34.25 19.23 37.16
N PRO A 94 -34.25 17.96 36.71
CA PRO A 94 -33.17 17.25 36.00
C PRO A 94 -33.04 17.69 34.54
N ASN A 95 -31.81 17.65 34.00
CA ASN A 95 -31.58 18.00 32.60
C ASN A 95 -32.10 16.88 31.70
N LYS A 96 -33.07 17.19 30.85
CA LYS A 96 -33.72 16.26 29.93
C LYS A 96 -33.76 16.89 28.54
N PHE A 97 -33.49 16.14 27.48
CA PHE A 97 -33.60 16.60 26.10
C PHE A 97 -34.10 15.46 25.24
N GLU A 98 -35.34 15.55 24.75
CA GLU A 98 -35.97 14.52 23.93
C GLU A 98 -36.49 15.12 22.63
N ILE A 99 -36.36 14.35 21.55
CA ILE A 99 -36.92 14.67 20.24
C ILE A 99 -37.82 13.51 19.83
N TYR A 100 -39.08 13.80 19.60
CA TYR A 100 -40.05 12.85 19.05
C TYR A 100 -40.31 13.20 17.59
N CYS A 101 -40.40 12.17 16.75
CA CYS A 101 -40.84 12.23 15.36
C CYS A 101 -42.01 11.26 15.20
N ASP A 102 -43.19 11.76 14.81
CA ASP A 102 -44.42 10.96 14.65
C ASP A 102 -44.74 10.11 15.90
N ASN A 103 -44.61 10.73 17.08
CA ASN A 103 -44.76 10.13 18.42
C ASN A 103 -43.72 9.05 18.80
N LEU A 104 -42.72 8.79 17.95
CA LEU A 104 -41.60 7.92 18.25
C LEU A 104 -40.40 8.74 18.71
N MET A 105 -39.86 8.41 19.87
CA MET A 105 -38.65 9.04 20.39
C MET A 105 -37.45 8.68 19.52
N LEU A 106 -36.73 9.68 19.01
CA LEU A 106 -35.49 9.44 18.29
C LEU A 106 -34.43 8.92 19.25
N ASN A 107 -33.71 7.88 18.82
CA ASN A 107 -32.71 7.20 19.64
C ASN A 107 -31.63 8.17 20.18
N GLN A 108 -31.28 8.01 21.47
CA GLN A 108 -30.32 8.85 22.22
C GLN A 108 -28.97 8.17 22.46
N ASP A 109 -28.62 7.13 21.70
CA ASP A 109 -27.31 6.46 21.81
C ASP A 109 -26.11 7.41 21.61
N ALA A 110 -26.34 8.59 21.01
CA ALA A 110 -25.33 9.62 20.80
C ALA A 110 -25.31 10.68 21.91
N SER A 111 -24.18 11.37 22.04
CA SER A 111 -24.03 12.45 23.02
C SER A 111 -25.10 13.56 22.82
N ASN A 112 -25.48 14.26 23.89
CA ASN A 112 -26.41 15.41 23.81
C ASN A 112 -25.95 16.47 22.77
N LEU A 113 -24.64 16.58 22.53
CA LEU A 113 -24.07 17.48 21.53
C LEU A 113 -24.40 17.03 20.10
N ASP A 114 -24.31 15.74 19.81
CA ASP A 114 -24.60 15.20 18.49
C ASP A 114 -26.11 15.18 18.21
N TYR A 115 -26.91 14.95 19.26
CA TYR A 115 -28.37 15.09 19.19
C TYR A 115 -28.78 16.54 18.90
N GLN A 116 -28.08 17.52 19.48
CA GLN A 116 -28.26 18.94 19.15
C GLN A 116 -27.91 19.25 17.69
N LYS A 117 -26.76 18.77 17.21
CA LYS A 117 -26.35 18.95 15.81
C LYS A 117 -27.36 18.32 14.85
N HIS A 118 -27.91 17.16 15.18
CA HIS A 118 -28.95 16.52 14.37
C HIS A 118 -30.20 17.39 14.27
N LEU A 119 -30.68 17.95 15.39
CA LEU A 119 -31.80 18.89 15.39
C LEU A 119 -31.54 20.12 14.51
N GLU A 120 -30.39 20.78 14.67
CA GLU A 120 -30.06 22.02 13.95
C GLU A 120 -29.77 21.78 12.46
N GLN A 121 -28.96 20.76 12.13
CA GLN A 121 -28.43 20.58 10.78
C GLN A 121 -29.32 19.69 9.90
N SER A 122 -30.06 18.74 10.49
CA SER A 122 -30.84 17.75 9.73
C SER A 122 -32.33 18.04 9.77
N ILE A 123 -32.88 18.40 10.94
CA ILE A 123 -34.32 18.64 11.11
C ILE A 123 -34.67 20.09 10.77
N LEU A 124 -34.14 21.06 11.52
CA LEU A 124 -34.45 22.48 11.36
C LEU A 124 -33.74 23.12 10.16
N LYS A 125 -32.53 22.64 9.84
CA LYS A 125 -31.60 23.26 8.88
C LYS A 125 -31.30 24.74 9.19
N LEU A 126 -31.42 25.11 10.46
CA LEU A 126 -31.18 26.46 10.98
C LEU A 126 -30.39 26.32 12.27
N ASN A 127 -29.32 27.09 12.41
CA ASN A 127 -28.68 27.29 13.71
C ASN A 127 -29.39 28.41 14.48
N TYR A 128 -29.01 28.60 15.75
CA TYR A 128 -29.54 29.67 16.61
C TYR A 128 -29.45 31.06 15.96
N ARG A 129 -28.31 31.41 15.36
CA ARG A 129 -28.09 32.76 14.80
C ARG A 129 -29.03 33.00 13.63
N SER A 130 -29.08 32.09 12.68
CA SER A 130 -29.94 32.13 11.50
C SER A 130 -31.41 32.15 11.90
N PHE A 131 -31.81 31.36 12.90
CA PHE A 131 -33.16 31.41 13.46
C PHE A 131 -33.49 32.81 14.00
N THR A 132 -32.60 33.42 14.79
CA THR A 132 -32.83 34.77 15.31
C THR A 132 -32.87 35.84 14.22
N GLN A 133 -32.26 35.66 13.04
CA GLN A 133 -32.31 36.66 11.96
C GLN A 133 -33.54 36.53 11.05
N VAL A 134 -34.21 35.37 11.07
CA VAL A 134 -35.35 35.06 10.18
C VAL A 134 -36.69 35.05 10.94
N VAL A 135 -36.68 34.61 12.20
CA VAL A 135 -37.89 34.37 13.00
C VAL A 135 -38.11 35.43 14.07
N ILE A 136 -37.06 36.06 14.60
CA ILE A 136 -37.19 36.99 15.72
C ILE A 136 -36.68 38.37 15.32
N LEU A 137 -37.38 39.42 15.73
CA LEU A 137 -36.85 40.77 15.76
C LEU A 137 -37.14 41.38 17.13
N GLY A 138 -36.17 42.08 17.72
CA GLY A 138 -36.37 42.74 19.00
C GLY A 138 -35.65 44.07 19.08
N SER A 139 -36.07 44.94 19.99
CA SER A 139 -35.46 46.26 20.18
C SER A 139 -34.21 46.24 21.07
N SER A 140 -34.17 45.39 22.11
CA SER A 140 -33.16 45.47 23.18
C SER A 140 -32.09 44.37 23.18
N THR A 141 -32.49 43.12 22.94
CA THR A 141 -31.60 41.94 23.06
C THR A 141 -31.21 41.32 21.72
N PHE A 142 -31.85 41.74 20.65
CA PHE A 142 -31.56 41.31 19.29
C PHE A 142 -30.24 41.92 18.79
N VAL A 143 -29.45 41.13 18.07
CA VAL A 143 -28.26 41.61 17.36
C VAL A 143 -28.61 41.68 15.87
N PRO A 144 -28.76 42.90 15.30
CA PRO A 144 -29.00 43.09 13.88
C PRO A 144 -27.98 42.43 12.97
N PHE A 145 -28.43 41.98 11.79
CA PHE A 145 -27.58 41.37 10.77
C PHE A 145 -26.35 42.23 10.43
N MET A 146 -26.54 43.55 10.30
CA MET A 146 -25.43 44.47 10.00
C MET A 146 -24.46 44.69 11.17
N LYS A 147 -24.82 44.30 12.40
CA LYS A 147 -23.90 44.31 13.54
C LYS A 147 -23.12 42.98 13.70
N LEU A 148 -23.48 41.94 12.94
CA LEU A 148 -22.74 40.68 12.92
C LEU A 148 -21.38 40.84 12.21
N SER A 149 -20.39 40.05 12.62
CA SER A 149 -19.12 39.95 11.90
C SER A 149 -19.33 39.33 10.51
N SER A 150 -18.43 39.61 9.56
CA SER A 150 -18.54 39.09 8.18
C SER A 150 -18.67 37.56 8.13
N SER A 151 -17.97 36.84 9.02
CA SER A 151 -18.09 35.38 9.14
C SER A 151 -19.48 34.94 9.58
N HIS A 152 -20.06 35.59 10.60
CA HIS A 152 -21.41 35.28 11.06
C HIS A 152 -22.50 35.71 10.05
N ARG A 153 -22.32 36.83 9.35
CA ARG A 153 -23.23 37.24 8.24
C ARG A 153 -23.27 36.16 7.17
N ARG A 154 -22.09 35.67 6.76
CA ARG A 154 -21.96 34.59 5.78
C ARG A 154 -22.59 33.28 6.29
N GLU A 155 -22.38 32.92 7.55
CA GLU A 155 -23.00 31.74 8.16
C GLU A 155 -24.53 31.78 8.06
N VAL A 156 -25.13 32.95 8.34
CA VAL A 156 -26.59 33.16 8.26
C VAL A 156 -27.10 33.01 6.83
N VAL A 157 -26.44 33.64 5.86
CA VAL A 157 -26.87 33.56 4.46
C VAL A 157 -26.65 32.15 3.88
N GLU A 158 -25.58 31.45 4.28
CA GLU A 158 -25.34 30.06 3.87
C GLU A 158 -26.42 29.09 4.41
N ASP A 159 -26.96 29.34 5.61
CA ASP A 159 -28.11 28.62 6.15
C ASP A 159 -29.40 28.91 5.36
N ILE A 160 -29.70 30.19 5.14
CA ILE A 160 -30.90 30.61 4.40
C ILE A 160 -30.93 30.00 3.00
N LEU A 161 -29.78 29.95 2.31
CA LEU A 161 -29.65 29.39 0.97
C LEU A 161 -29.53 27.85 0.96
N ASP A 162 -29.43 27.18 2.12
CA ASP A 162 -29.17 25.74 2.30
C ASP A 162 -27.96 25.26 1.46
N ILE A 163 -26.86 26.02 1.53
CA ILE A 163 -25.61 25.71 0.80
C ILE A 163 -24.49 25.17 1.69
N LYS A 164 -24.76 24.95 2.99
CA LYS A 164 -23.82 24.28 3.91
C LYS A 164 -23.51 22.84 3.50
N ILE A 165 -24.40 22.19 2.73
CA ILE A 165 -24.17 20.86 2.17
C ILE A 165 -22.85 20.77 1.39
N PHE A 166 -22.44 21.83 0.69
CA PHE A 166 -21.17 21.84 -0.04
C PHE A 166 -19.95 21.83 0.89
N SER A 167 -20.04 22.43 2.09
CA SER A 167 -19.01 22.30 3.12
C SER A 167 -18.86 20.85 3.58
N SER A 168 -19.98 20.18 3.84
CA SER A 168 -20.01 18.77 4.24
C SER A 168 -19.46 17.86 3.14
N MET A 169 -19.87 18.09 1.89
CA MET A 169 -19.33 17.38 0.74
C MET A 169 -17.81 17.60 0.59
N ASN A 170 -17.32 18.83 0.77
CA ASN A 170 -15.89 19.13 0.71
C ASN A 170 -15.10 18.35 1.77
N LEU A 171 -15.65 18.24 3.00
CA LEU A 171 -15.04 17.45 4.07
C LEU A 171 -14.96 15.96 3.71
N LEU A 172 -16.05 15.40 3.16
CA LEU A 172 -16.08 13.99 2.73
C LEU A 172 -15.07 13.72 1.61
N VAL A 173 -15.01 14.60 0.61
CA VAL A 173 -14.04 14.48 -0.49
C VAL A 173 -12.62 14.60 0.03
N LYS A 174 -12.34 15.51 0.97
CA LYS A 174 -11.02 15.63 1.61
C LYS A 174 -10.60 14.33 2.32
N ASN A 175 -11.53 13.68 3.01
CA ASN A 175 -11.27 12.39 3.65
C ASN A 175 -11.00 11.30 2.60
N LYS A 176 -11.78 11.26 1.51
CA LYS A 176 -11.56 10.31 0.39
C LYS A 176 -10.22 10.49 -0.30
N ILE A 177 -9.80 11.74 -0.54
CA ILE A 177 -8.46 12.03 -1.09
C ILE A 177 -7.37 11.53 -0.14
N LYS A 178 -7.57 11.67 1.18
CA LYS A 178 -6.63 11.14 2.17
C LYS A 178 -6.52 9.62 2.10
N GLU A 179 -7.66 8.91 2.10
CA GLU A 179 -7.71 7.45 1.95
C GLU A 179 -6.98 7.00 0.67
N ILE A 180 -7.25 7.64 -0.47
CA ILE A 180 -6.60 7.31 -1.75
C ILE A 180 -5.09 7.56 -1.71
N ASN A 181 -4.62 8.63 -1.05
CA ASN A 181 -3.18 8.86 -0.90
C ASN A 181 -2.51 7.80 -0.03
N ASP A 182 -3.18 7.36 1.04
CA ASP A 182 -2.68 6.29 1.90
C ASP A 182 -2.62 4.96 1.12
N ASP A 183 -3.61 4.66 0.28
CA ASP A 183 -3.62 3.50 -0.61
C ASP A 183 -2.53 3.56 -1.68
N ILE A 184 -2.35 4.71 -2.34
CA ILE A 184 -1.26 4.92 -3.33
C ILE A 184 0.09 4.68 -2.67
N LYS A 185 0.31 5.22 -1.46
CA LYS A 185 1.55 5.02 -0.72
C LYS A 185 1.78 3.54 -0.40
N SER A 186 0.74 2.84 0.05
CA SER A 186 0.85 1.40 0.31
C SER A 186 1.18 0.61 -0.96
N ILE A 187 0.61 0.98 -2.11
CA ILE A 187 0.97 0.35 -3.39
C ILE A 187 2.42 0.65 -3.76
N ASP A 188 2.88 1.89 -3.60
CA ASP A 188 4.27 2.28 -3.90
C ASP A 188 5.27 1.48 -3.05
N ASP A 189 5.01 1.35 -1.75
CA ASP A 189 5.83 0.54 -0.84
C ASP A 189 5.86 -0.94 -1.29
N ASN A 190 4.71 -1.51 -1.69
CA ASN A 190 4.61 -2.88 -2.18
C ASN A 190 5.29 -3.08 -3.54
N THR A 191 5.22 -2.08 -4.42
CA THR A 191 5.91 -2.06 -5.71
C THR A 191 7.42 -2.07 -5.50
N GLU A 192 7.95 -1.25 -4.60
CA GLU A 192 9.38 -1.22 -4.28
C GLU A 192 9.86 -2.57 -3.70
N LEU A 193 9.12 -3.13 -2.75
CA LEU A 193 9.43 -4.45 -2.19
C LEU A 193 9.39 -5.57 -3.24
N THR A 194 8.46 -5.49 -4.20
CA THR A 194 8.34 -6.48 -5.27
C THR A 194 9.48 -6.33 -6.29
N LEU A 195 9.88 -5.11 -6.63
CA LEU A 195 11.05 -4.85 -7.47
C LEU A 195 12.33 -5.42 -6.85
N GLN A 196 12.56 -5.19 -5.55
CA GLN A 196 13.70 -5.78 -4.83
C GLN A 196 13.68 -7.32 -4.86
N LYS A 197 12.50 -7.93 -4.68
CA LYS A 197 12.34 -9.40 -4.80
C LYS A 197 12.63 -9.91 -6.20
N ILE A 198 12.20 -9.18 -7.24
CA ILE A 198 12.48 -9.50 -8.64
C ILE A 198 13.99 -9.48 -8.88
N GLU A 199 14.66 -8.40 -8.46
CA GLU A 199 16.11 -8.25 -8.63
C GLU A 199 16.89 -9.39 -7.94
N LEU A 200 16.57 -9.69 -6.68
CA LEU A 200 17.19 -10.80 -5.94
C LEU A 200 16.96 -12.15 -6.62
N GLN A 201 15.74 -12.39 -7.12
CA GLN A 201 15.41 -13.63 -7.81
C GLN A 201 16.14 -13.75 -9.16
N GLU A 202 16.29 -12.64 -9.90
CA GLU A 202 17.06 -12.59 -11.14
C GLU A 202 18.55 -12.84 -10.91
N GLN A 203 19.14 -12.21 -9.88
CA GLN A 203 20.52 -12.45 -9.47
C GLN A 203 20.73 -13.93 -9.10
N TYR A 204 19.83 -14.50 -8.30
CA TYR A 204 19.90 -15.91 -7.91
C TYR A 204 19.84 -16.86 -9.12
N ILE A 205 18.96 -16.59 -10.09
CA ILE A 205 18.88 -17.40 -11.32
C ILE A 205 20.18 -17.30 -12.12
N ASN A 206 20.74 -16.08 -12.25
CA ASN A 206 22.00 -15.87 -12.97
C ASN A 206 23.18 -16.57 -12.29
N ASP A 207 23.27 -16.52 -10.96
CA ASP A 207 24.32 -17.21 -10.19
C ASP A 207 24.23 -18.74 -10.35
N LEU A 208 23.01 -19.29 -10.39
CA LEU A 208 22.80 -20.72 -10.65
C LEU A 208 23.25 -21.09 -12.07
N GLU A 209 22.91 -20.28 -13.08
CA GLU A 209 23.32 -20.51 -14.47
C GLU A 209 24.84 -20.42 -14.62
N GLN A 210 25.48 -19.40 -14.04
CA GLN A 210 26.95 -19.25 -14.08
C GLN A 210 27.69 -20.38 -13.37
N ASN A 211 27.19 -20.84 -12.22
CA ASN A 211 27.80 -21.96 -11.52
C ASN A 211 27.66 -23.27 -12.30
N LYS A 212 26.49 -23.51 -12.90
CA LYS A 212 26.27 -24.64 -13.82
C LYS A 212 27.28 -24.60 -14.97
N ASP A 213 27.41 -23.47 -15.65
CA ASP A 213 28.32 -23.31 -16.79
C ASP A 213 29.79 -23.51 -16.39
N LYS A 214 30.20 -23.00 -15.22
CA LYS A 214 31.57 -23.20 -14.69
C LYS A 214 31.87 -24.67 -14.42
N ILE A 215 30.94 -25.40 -13.79
CA ILE A 215 31.12 -26.83 -13.48
C ILE A 215 31.20 -27.65 -14.77
N ILE A 216 30.28 -27.40 -15.71
CA ILE A 216 30.27 -28.08 -17.02
C ILE A 216 31.57 -27.80 -17.78
N LYS A 217 32.05 -26.56 -17.79
CA LYS A 217 33.31 -26.20 -18.44
C LYS A 217 34.52 -26.91 -17.82
N ASN A 218 34.64 -26.89 -16.48
CA ASN A 218 35.74 -27.55 -15.77
C ASN A 218 35.74 -29.07 -15.99
N ASN A 219 34.57 -29.71 -15.94
CA ASN A 219 34.45 -31.14 -16.19
C ASN A 219 34.79 -31.49 -17.66
N ASN A 220 34.38 -30.67 -18.62
CA ASN A 220 34.78 -30.83 -20.03
C ASN A 220 36.30 -30.64 -20.25
N GLU A 221 36.92 -29.67 -19.56
CA GLU A 221 38.37 -29.47 -19.61
C GLU A 221 39.13 -30.69 -19.07
N LYS A 222 38.68 -31.27 -17.94
CA LYS A 222 39.23 -32.51 -17.37
C LYS A 222 39.05 -33.70 -18.31
N ILE A 223 37.88 -33.87 -18.92
CA ILE A 223 37.63 -34.93 -19.89
C ILE A 223 38.57 -34.78 -21.09
N ASN A 224 38.77 -33.56 -21.58
CA ASN A 224 39.68 -33.30 -22.70
C ASN A 224 41.14 -33.57 -22.33
N SER A 225 41.60 -33.21 -21.13
CA SER A 225 42.95 -33.56 -20.67
C SER A 225 43.11 -35.07 -20.54
N ASN A 226 42.12 -35.76 -19.97
CA ASN A 226 42.14 -37.21 -19.81
C ASN A 226 42.18 -37.91 -21.17
N LYS A 227 41.38 -37.46 -22.15
CA LYS A 227 41.41 -37.98 -23.53
C LYS A 227 42.80 -37.83 -24.17
N LYS A 228 43.48 -36.70 -23.97
CA LYS A 228 44.86 -36.51 -24.45
C LYS A 228 45.82 -37.51 -23.79
N THR A 229 45.73 -37.67 -22.48
CA THR A 229 46.57 -38.64 -21.73
C THR A 229 46.30 -40.07 -22.17
N ILE A 230 45.03 -40.46 -22.35
CA ILE A 230 44.63 -41.77 -22.88
C ILE A 230 45.24 -41.97 -24.27
N SER A 231 45.14 -40.98 -25.17
CA SER A 231 45.71 -41.10 -26.52
C SER A 231 47.23 -41.30 -26.52
N LYS A 232 47.93 -40.65 -25.57
CA LYS A 232 49.37 -40.83 -25.39
C LYS A 232 49.68 -42.22 -24.86
N TYR A 233 49.03 -42.65 -23.77
CA TYR A 233 49.23 -43.98 -23.20
C TYR A 233 48.86 -45.11 -24.17
N SER A 234 47.84 -44.92 -25.02
CA SER A 234 47.50 -45.88 -26.05
C SER A 234 48.57 -45.95 -27.14
N SER A 235 49.17 -44.82 -27.53
CA SER A 235 50.31 -44.81 -28.45
C SER A 235 51.52 -45.52 -27.84
N ASP A 236 51.91 -45.14 -26.62
CA ASP A 236 53.05 -45.74 -25.91
C ASP A 236 52.84 -47.26 -25.71
N LYS A 237 51.60 -47.69 -25.41
CA LYS A 237 51.22 -49.11 -25.33
C LYS A 237 51.39 -49.81 -26.68
N THR A 238 50.88 -49.22 -27.76
CA THR A 238 50.96 -49.80 -29.10
C THR A 238 52.41 -49.93 -29.57
N ASP A 239 53.25 -48.93 -29.28
CA ASP A 239 54.67 -48.94 -29.62
C ASP A 239 55.42 -50.05 -28.85
N LEU A 240 55.10 -50.25 -27.57
CA LEU A 240 55.65 -51.33 -26.76
C LEU A 240 55.16 -52.71 -27.20
N GLU A 241 53.89 -52.84 -27.59
CA GLU A 241 53.31 -54.08 -28.14
C GLU A 241 54.00 -54.46 -29.45
N ASN A 242 54.17 -53.51 -30.39
CA ASN A 242 54.89 -53.72 -31.64
C ASN A 242 56.36 -54.12 -31.40
N LEU A 243 57.02 -53.49 -30.43
CA LEU A 243 58.39 -53.84 -30.05
C LEU A 243 58.48 -55.24 -29.45
N ASN A 244 57.52 -55.61 -28.60
CA ASN A 244 57.45 -56.95 -28.01
C ASN A 244 57.20 -58.03 -29.06
N ASP A 245 56.33 -57.79 -30.04
CA ASP A 245 56.05 -58.72 -31.14
C ASP A 245 57.32 -59.01 -31.96
N GLY A 246 58.14 -57.98 -32.25
CA GLY A 246 59.42 -58.15 -32.94
C GLY A 246 60.47 -58.92 -32.12
N LEU A 247 60.54 -58.68 -30.81
CA LEU A 247 61.46 -59.39 -29.91
C LEU A 247 61.02 -60.85 -29.64
N LEU A 248 59.71 -61.12 -29.67
CA LEU A 248 59.13 -62.46 -29.54
C LEU A 248 59.64 -63.42 -30.63
N THR A 249 59.77 -62.94 -31.87
CA THR A 249 60.33 -63.72 -32.97
C THR A 249 61.76 -64.20 -32.72
N GLU A 250 62.59 -63.41 -32.04
CA GLU A 250 63.98 -63.77 -31.72
C GLU A 250 64.08 -64.78 -30.56
N VAL A 251 63.16 -64.71 -29.58
CA VAL A 251 63.10 -65.65 -28.46
C VAL A 251 62.62 -67.04 -28.88
N LEU A 252 61.80 -67.16 -29.93
CA LEU A 252 61.35 -68.45 -30.46
C LEU A 252 62.53 -69.34 -30.94
N GLU A 253 63.63 -68.74 -31.40
CA GLU A 253 64.85 -69.47 -31.84
C GLU A 253 65.65 -70.08 -30.67
N GLN A 254 65.38 -69.68 -29.42
CA GLN A 254 66.11 -70.11 -28.22
C GLN A 254 66.13 -71.64 -28.06
N SER A 255 65.00 -72.29 -28.32
CA SER A 255 64.85 -73.74 -28.20
C SER A 255 65.76 -74.50 -29.20
N ASN A 256 65.89 -73.97 -30.41
CA ASN A 256 66.72 -74.55 -31.47
C ASN A 256 68.22 -74.35 -31.18
N ILE A 257 68.61 -73.16 -30.71
CA ILE A 257 69.99 -72.81 -30.34
C ILE A 257 70.44 -73.65 -29.13
N SER A 258 69.62 -73.78 -28.09
CA SER A 258 69.91 -74.62 -26.91
C SER A 258 70.13 -76.08 -27.28
N ASN A 259 69.32 -76.62 -28.21
CA ASN A 259 69.47 -77.99 -28.69
C ASN A 259 70.76 -78.17 -29.53
N LYS A 260 71.16 -77.18 -30.34
CA LYS A 260 72.41 -77.21 -31.11
C LYS A 260 73.65 -77.18 -30.20
N LEU A 261 73.61 -76.35 -29.15
CA LEU A 261 74.68 -76.22 -28.16
C LEU A 261 74.89 -77.52 -27.35
N LYS A 262 73.80 -78.18 -26.92
CA LYS A 262 73.87 -79.51 -26.29
C LYS A 262 74.55 -80.56 -27.19
N LYS A 263 74.31 -80.53 -28.50
CA LYS A 263 74.94 -81.45 -29.46
C LYS A 263 76.43 -81.14 -29.63
N LEU A 264 76.81 -79.87 -29.75
CA LEU A 264 78.20 -79.43 -29.89
C LEU A 264 79.02 -79.73 -28.63
N ASN A 265 78.51 -79.48 -27.42
CA ASN A 265 79.18 -79.85 -26.17
C ASN A 265 79.42 -81.37 -26.04
N LYS A 266 78.49 -82.19 -26.56
CA LYS A 266 78.66 -83.65 -26.61
C LYS A 266 79.74 -84.08 -27.60
N LEU A 267 79.87 -83.36 -28.71
CA LEU A 267 80.89 -83.60 -29.74
C LEU A 267 82.28 -83.15 -29.26
N HIS A 268 82.36 -81.96 -28.65
CA HIS A 268 83.54 -81.41 -27.99
C HIS A 268 84.10 -82.38 -26.92
N SER A 269 83.25 -82.86 -25.99
CA SER A 269 83.67 -83.84 -24.97
C SER A 269 84.17 -85.17 -25.57
N THR A 270 83.60 -85.60 -26.69
CA THR A 270 84.02 -86.84 -27.40
C THR A 270 85.37 -86.67 -28.12
N ILE A 271 85.61 -85.51 -28.76
CA ILE A 271 86.88 -85.23 -29.43
C ILE A 271 87.99 -84.97 -28.40
N SER A 272 87.69 -84.26 -27.31
CA SER A 272 88.61 -84.06 -26.18
C SER A 272 89.07 -85.38 -25.55
N THR A 273 88.15 -86.34 -25.35
CA THR A 273 88.53 -87.68 -24.86
C THR A 273 89.37 -88.47 -25.85
N LYS A 274 89.15 -88.31 -27.16
CA LYS A 274 89.99 -88.94 -28.20
C LYS A 274 91.39 -88.31 -28.24
N LYS A 275 91.48 -86.99 -28.20
CA LYS A 275 92.75 -86.26 -28.11
C LYS A 275 93.57 -86.68 -26.90
N SER A 276 92.96 -86.73 -25.71
CA SER A 276 93.64 -87.16 -24.49
C SER A 276 94.15 -88.61 -24.54
N ARG A 277 93.50 -89.49 -25.32
CA ARG A 277 94.02 -90.84 -25.57
C ARG A 277 95.26 -90.82 -26.47
N GLU A 278 95.21 -90.05 -27.54
CA GLU A 278 96.34 -89.92 -28.48
C GLU A 278 97.55 -89.22 -27.82
N GLU A 279 97.32 -88.21 -26.97
CA GLU A 279 98.36 -87.57 -26.15
C GLU A 279 98.99 -88.55 -25.16
N LYS A 280 98.19 -89.39 -24.48
CA LYS A 280 98.70 -90.44 -23.60
C LYS A 280 99.50 -91.50 -24.37
N ASP A 281 99.09 -91.82 -25.60
CA ASP A 281 99.83 -92.71 -26.47
C ASP A 281 101.17 -92.08 -26.92
N VAL A 282 101.20 -90.78 -27.27
CA VAL A 282 102.44 -90.04 -27.56
C VAL A 282 103.37 -90.03 -26.35
N GLU A 283 102.85 -89.70 -25.15
CA GLU A 283 103.60 -89.67 -23.89
C GLU A 283 104.15 -91.06 -23.53
N PHE A 284 103.38 -92.11 -23.80
CA PHE A 284 103.79 -93.50 -23.64
C PHE A 284 104.97 -93.87 -24.56
N PHE A 285 104.90 -93.53 -25.85
CA PHE A 285 105.99 -93.80 -26.80
C PHE A 285 107.20 -92.88 -26.60
N MET A 286 107.06 -91.69 -25.99
CA MET A 286 108.20 -90.87 -25.61
C MET A 286 108.98 -91.48 -24.44
N ASN A 287 108.29 -91.94 -23.41
CA ASN A 287 108.89 -92.30 -22.12
C ASN A 287 109.27 -93.78 -21.96
N ASN A 288 108.87 -94.67 -22.88
CA ASN A 288 109.16 -96.11 -22.77
C ASN A 288 109.92 -96.63 -23.99
N ASP A 289 111.04 -97.31 -23.78
CA ASP A 289 111.86 -97.93 -24.84
C ASP A 289 111.55 -99.43 -25.05
N GLU A 290 110.71 -99.99 -24.18
CA GLU A 290 110.28 -101.40 -24.18
C GLU A 290 108.76 -101.49 -24.05
N CYS A 291 108.12 -102.35 -24.86
CA CYS A 291 106.67 -102.55 -24.77
C CYS A 291 106.29 -103.33 -23.50
N PRO A 292 105.53 -102.76 -22.55
CA PRO A 292 105.24 -103.37 -21.25
C PRO A 292 104.25 -104.54 -21.30
N THR A 293 103.74 -104.90 -22.49
CA THR A 293 102.86 -106.07 -22.68
C THR A 293 103.58 -107.27 -23.28
N CYS A 294 104.67 -107.06 -24.03
CA CYS A 294 105.38 -108.14 -24.74
C CYS A 294 106.92 -108.06 -24.70
N ASN A 295 107.49 -107.13 -23.94
CA ASN A 295 108.93 -106.91 -23.69
C ASN A 295 109.83 -106.85 -24.96
N GLN A 296 109.27 -106.44 -26.10
CA GLN A 296 110.04 -106.18 -27.31
C GLN A 296 110.61 -104.75 -27.30
N VAL A 297 111.91 -104.63 -27.62
CA VAL A 297 112.60 -103.34 -27.78
C VAL A 297 112.01 -102.61 -28.98
N ILE A 298 111.46 -101.43 -28.74
CA ILE A 298 110.82 -100.63 -29.79
C ILE A 298 111.92 -99.97 -30.61
N THR A 299 112.07 -100.35 -31.87
CA THR A 299 113.10 -99.79 -32.76
C THR A 299 112.88 -98.29 -32.99
N ASN A 300 113.96 -97.51 -32.93
CA ASN A 300 113.92 -96.04 -32.95
C ASN A 300 113.20 -95.45 -34.19
N GLN A 301 113.24 -96.17 -35.32
CA GLN A 301 112.59 -95.78 -36.58
C GLN A 301 111.06 -95.99 -36.55
N PHE A 302 110.57 -96.98 -35.78
CA PHE A 302 109.13 -97.17 -35.55
C PHE A 302 108.60 -96.15 -34.54
N LYS A 303 109.38 -95.86 -33.49
CA LYS A 303 109.06 -94.86 -32.45
C LYS A 303 108.81 -93.47 -33.04
N THR A 304 109.72 -92.99 -33.88
CA THR A 304 109.61 -91.66 -34.51
C THR A 304 108.45 -91.54 -35.51
N ASN A 305 108.15 -92.59 -36.26
CA ASN A 305 107.00 -92.58 -37.20
C ASN A 305 105.65 -92.60 -36.48
N VAL A 306 105.52 -93.40 -35.41
CA VAL A 306 104.28 -93.48 -34.63
C VAL A 306 104.05 -92.20 -33.85
N ILE A 307 105.10 -91.63 -33.21
CA ILE A 307 105.01 -90.33 -32.53
C ILE A 307 104.56 -89.25 -33.52
N LYS A 308 105.18 -89.15 -34.70
CA LYS A 308 104.81 -88.14 -35.70
C LYS A 308 103.37 -88.29 -36.22
N GLN A 309 102.93 -89.51 -36.53
CA GLN A 309 101.54 -89.76 -36.94
C GLN A 309 100.51 -89.42 -35.85
N ARG A 310 100.88 -89.67 -34.58
CA ARG A 310 100.01 -89.40 -33.44
C ARG A 310 100.00 -87.91 -33.08
N GLU A 311 101.14 -87.22 -33.18
CA GLU A 311 101.25 -85.76 -33.06
C GLU A 311 100.46 -85.03 -34.15
N ASP A 312 100.51 -85.49 -35.41
CA ASP A 312 99.70 -84.93 -36.50
C ASP A 312 98.19 -85.06 -36.19
N LYS A 313 97.74 -86.21 -35.64
CA LYS A 313 96.35 -86.42 -35.20
C LYS A 313 95.98 -85.59 -33.97
N VAL A 314 96.90 -85.41 -33.02
CA VAL A 314 96.70 -84.54 -31.86
C VAL A 314 96.54 -83.09 -32.31
N SER A 315 97.30 -82.65 -33.32
CA SER A 315 97.15 -81.33 -33.94
C SER A 315 95.79 -81.20 -34.64
N GLU A 316 95.39 -82.19 -35.45
CA GLU A 316 94.07 -82.19 -36.13
C GLU A 316 92.90 -82.12 -35.12
N TYR A 317 92.98 -82.88 -34.01
CA TYR A 317 91.99 -82.78 -32.95
C TYR A 317 92.07 -81.47 -32.17
N GLN A 318 93.25 -80.86 -32.00
CA GLN A 318 93.38 -79.55 -31.36
C GLN A 318 92.73 -78.46 -32.20
N ASP A 319 92.98 -78.46 -33.51
CA ASP A 319 92.40 -77.47 -34.42
C ASP A 319 90.88 -77.63 -34.48
N GLY A 320 90.39 -78.87 -34.57
CA GLY A 320 88.95 -79.15 -34.52
C GLY A 320 88.27 -78.81 -33.19
N LEU A 321 88.99 -78.89 -32.06
CA LEU A 321 88.48 -78.42 -30.76
C LEU A 321 88.46 -76.89 -30.69
N ASN A 322 89.48 -76.21 -31.20
CA ASN A 322 89.50 -74.74 -31.26
C ASN A 322 88.34 -74.20 -32.10
N ASP A 323 88.05 -74.81 -33.26
CA ASP A 323 86.92 -74.43 -34.10
C ASP A 323 85.57 -74.67 -33.39
N LEU A 324 85.45 -75.78 -32.66
CA LEU A 324 84.26 -76.09 -31.86
C LEU A 324 84.08 -75.12 -30.68
N ASP A 325 85.15 -74.73 -30.00
CA ASP A 325 85.12 -73.78 -28.89
C ASP A 325 84.67 -72.40 -29.38
N ILE A 326 85.15 -71.96 -30.55
CA ILE A 326 84.68 -70.71 -31.18
C ILE A 326 83.18 -70.79 -31.49
N GLU A 327 82.68 -71.90 -32.04
CA GLU A 327 81.25 -72.05 -32.35
C GLU A 327 80.39 -72.19 -31.07
N ILE A 328 80.87 -72.89 -30.04
CA ILE A 328 80.20 -72.98 -28.73
C ILE A 328 80.11 -71.59 -28.08
N GLN A 329 81.20 -70.84 -28.03
CA GLN A 329 81.24 -69.51 -27.44
C GLN A 329 80.33 -68.52 -28.19
N ASN A 330 80.25 -68.62 -29.52
CA ASN A 330 79.30 -67.85 -30.32
C ASN A 330 77.84 -68.18 -29.98
N LEU A 331 77.51 -69.46 -29.76
CA LEU A 331 76.15 -69.89 -29.38
C LEU A 331 75.80 -69.52 -27.93
N GLU A 332 76.76 -69.58 -27.00
CA GLU A 332 76.60 -69.13 -25.61
C GLU A 332 76.35 -67.62 -25.53
N ASN A 333 77.14 -66.82 -26.26
CA ASN A 333 76.92 -65.38 -26.38
C ASN A 333 75.53 -65.07 -26.95
N ARG A 334 75.07 -65.85 -27.94
CA ARG A 334 73.75 -65.66 -28.54
C ARG A 334 72.62 -66.04 -27.57
N LEU A 335 72.79 -67.05 -26.72
CA LEU A 335 71.83 -67.36 -25.66
C LEU A 335 71.77 -66.28 -24.57
N GLN A 336 72.90 -65.69 -24.18
CA GLN A 336 72.92 -64.55 -23.25
C GLN A 336 72.18 -63.34 -23.81
N ILE A 337 72.34 -63.05 -25.11
CA ILE A 337 71.59 -61.98 -25.80
C ILE A 337 70.08 -62.27 -25.74
N ILE A 338 69.67 -63.52 -26.00
CA ILE A 338 68.26 -63.94 -25.94
C ILE A 338 67.69 -63.83 -24.51
N GLU A 339 68.46 -64.17 -23.48
CA GLU A 339 68.06 -64.01 -22.08
C GLU A 339 67.85 -62.53 -21.72
N GLN A 340 68.75 -61.64 -22.16
CA GLN A 340 68.58 -60.19 -22.01
C GLN A 340 67.34 -59.66 -22.75
N ILE A 341 67.04 -60.19 -23.94
CA ILE A 341 65.81 -59.88 -24.68
C ILE A 341 64.58 -60.34 -23.89
N SER A 342 64.60 -61.53 -23.30
CA SER A 342 63.50 -62.06 -22.49
C SER A 342 63.23 -61.23 -21.24
N ILE A 343 64.27 -60.70 -20.59
CA ILE A 343 64.13 -59.78 -19.44
C ILE A 343 63.43 -58.48 -19.90
N LYS A 344 63.89 -57.89 -21.00
CA LYS A 344 63.27 -56.68 -21.59
C LYS A 344 61.81 -56.92 -22.01
N LEU A 345 61.46 -58.08 -22.56
CA LEU A 345 60.08 -58.46 -22.90
C LEU A 345 59.18 -58.44 -21.67
N ASN A 346 59.63 -59.01 -20.55
CA ASN A 346 58.87 -59.01 -19.29
C ASN A 346 58.72 -57.60 -18.71
N GLU A 347 59.78 -56.79 -18.73
CA GLU A 347 59.70 -55.38 -18.31
C GLU A 347 58.70 -54.58 -19.14
N ASN A 348 58.71 -54.78 -20.47
CA ASN A 348 57.74 -54.15 -21.37
C ASN A 348 56.32 -54.63 -21.11
N ASN A 349 56.10 -55.93 -20.87
CA ASN A 349 54.78 -56.48 -20.54
C ASN A 349 54.22 -55.89 -19.23
N VAL A 350 55.07 -55.72 -18.21
CA VAL A 350 54.66 -55.04 -16.97
C VAL A 350 54.26 -53.59 -17.25
N LYS A 351 55.04 -52.85 -18.06
CA LYS A 351 54.69 -51.48 -18.47
C LYS A 351 53.37 -51.42 -19.24
N ILE A 352 53.15 -52.32 -20.19
CA ILE A 352 51.89 -52.46 -20.95
C ILE A 352 50.72 -52.67 -19.99
N GLY A 353 50.86 -53.57 -19.01
CA GLY A 353 49.86 -53.79 -17.96
C GLY A 353 49.55 -52.52 -17.17
N THR A 354 50.57 -51.79 -16.71
CA THR A 354 50.38 -50.53 -15.98
C THR A 354 49.74 -49.43 -16.81
N LEU A 355 50.08 -49.32 -18.11
CA LEU A 355 49.45 -48.39 -19.03
C LEU A 355 47.98 -48.74 -19.27
N SER A 356 47.66 -50.03 -19.42
CA SER A 356 46.28 -50.50 -19.61
C SER A 356 45.40 -50.14 -18.41
N THR A 357 45.83 -50.46 -17.18
CA THR A 357 45.08 -50.11 -15.96
C THR A 357 44.92 -48.59 -15.82
N SER A 358 45.93 -47.82 -16.22
CA SER A 358 45.88 -46.35 -16.19
C SER A 358 44.90 -45.78 -17.23
N ILE A 359 44.76 -46.42 -18.40
CA ILE A 359 43.75 -46.07 -19.41
C ILE A 359 42.35 -46.38 -18.89
N ASP A 360 42.13 -47.57 -18.33
CA ASP A 360 40.83 -48.01 -17.84
C ASP A 360 40.31 -47.11 -16.72
N THR A 361 41.17 -46.77 -15.75
CA THR A 361 40.81 -45.83 -14.66
C THR A 361 40.45 -44.44 -15.18
N LEU A 362 41.15 -43.93 -16.19
CA LEU A 362 40.82 -42.63 -16.82
C LEU A 362 39.51 -42.70 -17.62
N LEU A 363 39.17 -43.85 -18.22
CA LEU A 363 37.90 -44.06 -18.90
C LEU A 363 36.72 -44.07 -17.91
N GLU A 364 36.84 -44.80 -16.80
CA GLU A 364 35.84 -44.81 -15.73
C GLU A 364 35.62 -43.40 -15.15
N LEU A 365 36.70 -42.65 -14.94
CA LEU A 365 36.62 -41.27 -14.46
C LEU A 365 35.96 -40.33 -15.49
N ASN A 366 36.14 -40.57 -16.79
CA ASN A 366 35.43 -39.82 -17.82
C ASN A 366 33.93 -40.17 -17.86
N GLU A 367 33.56 -41.42 -17.61
CA GLU A 367 32.14 -41.81 -17.51
C GLU A 367 31.46 -41.14 -16.32
N SER A 368 32.10 -41.10 -15.15
CA SER A 368 31.54 -40.43 -13.97
C SER A 368 31.37 -38.93 -14.20
N LEU A 369 32.39 -38.26 -14.76
CA LEU A 369 32.31 -36.83 -15.11
C LEU A 369 31.21 -36.54 -16.15
N ASN A 370 30.99 -37.43 -17.13
CA ASN A 370 29.90 -37.28 -18.11
C ASN A 370 28.51 -37.46 -17.47
N LYS A 371 28.37 -38.36 -16.49
CA LYS A 371 27.12 -38.50 -15.72
C LYS A 371 26.83 -37.22 -14.93
N GLU A 372 27.83 -36.67 -14.23
CA GLU A 372 27.68 -35.39 -13.53
C GLU A 372 27.26 -34.27 -14.48
N ILE A 373 27.88 -34.15 -15.66
CA ILE A 373 27.49 -33.13 -16.66
C ILE A 373 26.01 -33.27 -17.05
N LYS A 374 25.54 -34.49 -17.34
CA LYS A 374 24.14 -34.74 -17.69
C LYS A 374 23.19 -34.39 -16.55
N GLU A 375 23.53 -34.72 -15.31
CA GLU A 375 22.73 -34.36 -14.13
C GLU A 375 22.61 -32.83 -13.98
N TYR A 376 23.71 -32.10 -14.19
CA TYR A 376 23.69 -30.62 -14.19
C TYR A 376 22.94 -30.02 -15.39
N GLU A 377 22.95 -30.68 -16.54
CA GLU A 377 22.17 -30.29 -17.72
C GLU A 377 20.66 -30.47 -17.49
N GLU A 378 20.25 -31.60 -16.90
CA GLU A 378 18.86 -31.97 -16.62
C GLU A 378 18.26 -31.33 -15.36
N LEU A 379 19.10 -30.78 -14.46
CA LEU A 379 18.65 -30.05 -13.26
C LEU A 379 17.70 -28.89 -13.63
N GLY A 380 16.40 -29.18 -13.58
CA GLY A 380 15.28 -28.28 -13.85
C GLY A 380 15.03 -27.21 -12.79
N SER A 381 15.99 -26.97 -11.89
CA SER A 381 15.91 -25.98 -10.82
C SER A 381 15.74 -24.54 -11.35
N THR A 382 16.16 -24.28 -12.59
CA THR A 382 15.95 -22.98 -13.26
C THR A 382 14.48 -22.73 -13.62
N GLN A 383 13.69 -23.78 -13.89
CA GLN A 383 12.34 -23.61 -14.43
C GLN A 383 11.33 -23.19 -13.34
N GLU A 384 11.44 -23.75 -12.14
CA GLU A 384 10.60 -23.34 -11.00
C GLU A 384 10.92 -21.90 -10.56
N ASN A 385 12.21 -21.55 -10.52
CA ASN A 385 12.66 -20.20 -10.19
C ASN A 385 12.21 -19.16 -11.22
N ARG A 386 12.22 -19.50 -12.51
CA ARG A 386 11.67 -18.65 -13.59
C ARG A 386 10.15 -18.47 -13.44
N LYS A 387 9.39 -19.51 -13.06
CA LYS A 387 7.95 -19.37 -12.76
C LYS A 387 7.67 -18.46 -11.56
N LYS A 388 8.51 -18.52 -10.52
CA LYS A 388 8.42 -17.61 -9.37
C LYS A 388 8.68 -16.16 -9.80
N LEU A 389 9.68 -15.94 -10.65
CA LEU A 389 9.99 -14.64 -11.22
C LEU A 389 8.82 -14.09 -12.06
N GLU A 390 8.21 -14.92 -12.89
CA GLU A 390 7.04 -14.55 -13.71
C GLU A 390 5.85 -14.11 -12.84
N LYS A 391 5.53 -14.86 -11.78
CA LYS A 391 4.50 -14.47 -10.81
C LYS A 391 4.78 -13.12 -10.12
N LEU A 392 6.05 -12.84 -9.80
CA LEU A 392 6.43 -11.55 -9.23
C LEU A 392 6.21 -10.41 -10.23
N LYS A 393 6.57 -10.61 -11.51
CA LYS A 393 6.33 -9.65 -12.59
C LYS A 393 4.83 -9.41 -12.84
N ASP A 394 4.01 -10.46 -12.78
CA ASP A 394 2.55 -10.33 -12.87
C ASP A 394 1.97 -9.51 -11.70
N SER A 395 2.48 -9.72 -10.49
CA SER A 395 2.05 -8.96 -9.31
C SER A 395 2.41 -7.47 -9.43
N LEU A 396 3.59 -7.16 -9.99
CA LEU A 396 4.02 -5.80 -10.28
C LEU A 396 3.07 -5.11 -11.26
N LEU A 397 2.71 -5.79 -12.35
CA LEU A 397 1.76 -5.27 -13.34
C LEU A 397 0.38 -4.99 -12.72
N LEU A 398 -0.08 -5.84 -11.81
CA LEU A 398 -1.33 -5.63 -11.07
C LEU A 398 -1.25 -4.39 -10.17
N PHE A 399 -0.13 -4.16 -9.50
CA PHE A 399 0.09 -2.97 -8.68
C PHE A 399 0.07 -1.68 -9.52
N GLU A 400 0.74 -1.68 -10.68
CA GLU A 400 0.73 -0.55 -11.61
C GLU A 400 -0.70 -0.23 -12.11
N GLN A 401 -1.47 -1.25 -12.49
CA GLN A 401 -2.86 -1.07 -12.91
C GLN A 401 -3.75 -0.51 -11.80
N ARG A 402 -3.57 -0.99 -10.56
CA ARG A 402 -4.32 -0.46 -9.40
C ARG A 402 -3.92 0.98 -9.09
N LYS A 403 -2.63 1.30 -9.14
CA LYS A 403 -2.11 2.66 -8.95
C LYS A 403 -2.69 3.62 -9.98
N ALA A 404 -2.74 3.22 -11.26
CA ALA A 404 -3.31 4.03 -12.33
C ALA A 404 -4.79 4.40 -12.04
N LYS A 405 -5.59 3.43 -11.60
CA LYS A 405 -7.00 3.66 -11.21
C LYS A 405 -7.12 4.62 -10.03
N LEU A 406 -6.32 4.44 -8.99
CA LEU A 406 -6.34 5.33 -7.82
C LEU A 406 -5.91 6.77 -8.16
N ILE A 407 -4.96 6.94 -9.08
CA ILE A 407 -4.55 8.27 -9.57
C ILE A 407 -5.71 8.93 -10.33
N GLU A 408 -6.43 8.18 -11.15
CA GLU A 408 -7.61 8.67 -11.86
C GLU A 408 -8.73 9.08 -10.87
N ASP A 409 -9.05 8.21 -9.90
CA ASP A 409 -10.05 8.51 -8.86
C ASP A 409 -9.67 9.75 -8.05
N LYS A 410 -8.38 9.88 -7.68
CA LYS A 410 -7.84 11.07 -7.01
C LYS A 410 -8.06 12.32 -7.85
N HIS A 411 -7.82 12.25 -9.16
CA HIS A 411 -8.01 13.40 -10.05
C HIS A 411 -9.46 13.90 -10.05
N TYR A 412 -10.45 12.99 -10.14
CA TYR A 412 -11.86 13.37 -10.05
C TYR A 412 -12.22 13.97 -8.69
N HIS A 413 -11.70 13.41 -7.60
CA HIS A 413 -11.91 13.97 -6.26
C HIS A 413 -11.25 15.34 -6.08
N ASP A 414 -10.08 15.58 -6.65
CA ASP A 414 -9.42 16.90 -6.61
C ASP A 414 -10.22 17.95 -7.39
N ILE A 415 -10.78 17.60 -8.55
CA ILE A 415 -11.69 18.47 -9.29
C ILE A 415 -12.93 18.79 -8.43
N ALA A 416 -13.58 17.77 -7.88
CA ALA A 416 -14.75 17.93 -7.03
C ALA A 416 -14.44 18.85 -5.83
N ARG A 417 -13.28 18.64 -5.18
CA ARG A 417 -12.82 19.47 -4.08
C ARG A 417 -12.68 20.94 -4.49
N ASN A 418 -12.04 21.21 -5.63
CA ASN A 418 -11.88 22.58 -6.13
C ASN A 418 -13.22 23.26 -6.41
N MET A 419 -14.20 22.51 -6.92
CA MET A 419 -15.56 23.03 -7.13
C MET A 419 -16.29 23.32 -5.80
N LEU A 420 -16.06 22.52 -4.76
CA LEU A 420 -16.73 22.60 -3.46
C LEU A 420 -16.10 23.62 -2.49
N GLN A 421 -14.94 24.20 -2.83
CA GLN A 421 -14.33 25.27 -2.04
C GLN A 421 -15.19 26.53 -2.02
N ASP A 422 -14.91 27.42 -1.07
CA ASP A 422 -15.68 28.65 -0.87
C ASP A 422 -15.62 29.59 -2.09
N SER A 423 -14.53 29.57 -2.86
CA SER A 423 -14.38 30.31 -4.13
C SER A 423 -15.12 29.66 -5.31
N GLY A 424 -15.56 28.42 -5.17
CA GLY A 424 -16.22 27.63 -6.22
C GLY A 424 -17.73 27.83 -6.27
N ILE A 425 -18.47 26.73 -6.15
CA ILE A 425 -19.93 26.68 -6.34
C ILE A 425 -20.66 27.62 -5.38
N LYS A 426 -20.25 27.71 -4.10
CA LYS A 426 -20.92 28.57 -3.11
C LYS A 426 -20.93 30.04 -3.53
N THR A 427 -19.78 30.59 -3.90
CA THR A 427 -19.67 31.98 -4.36
C THR A 427 -20.50 32.20 -5.63
N LYS A 428 -20.52 31.24 -6.57
CA LYS A 428 -21.35 31.33 -7.77
C LYS A 428 -22.86 31.35 -7.45
N ILE A 429 -23.30 30.58 -6.46
CA ILE A 429 -24.70 30.61 -5.98
C ILE A 429 -24.99 31.96 -5.34
N ILE A 430 -24.14 32.44 -4.43
CA ILE A 430 -24.31 33.74 -3.77
C ILE A 430 -24.44 34.87 -4.81
N LYS A 431 -23.53 34.94 -5.79
CA LYS A 431 -23.57 35.92 -6.90
C LYS A 431 -24.89 35.91 -7.66
N LYS A 432 -25.51 34.73 -7.84
CA LYS A 432 -26.81 34.61 -8.53
C LYS A 432 -27.96 35.19 -7.70
N TYR A 433 -27.90 35.07 -6.38
CA TYR A 433 -28.94 35.60 -5.49
C TYR A 433 -28.74 37.08 -5.16
N LEU A 434 -27.51 37.61 -5.13
CA LEU A 434 -27.22 39.01 -4.76
C LEU A 434 -28.13 40.05 -5.43
N PRO A 435 -28.36 40.04 -6.76
CA PRO A 435 -29.26 41.00 -7.40
C PRO A 435 -30.71 40.90 -6.88
N ILE A 436 -31.16 39.69 -6.56
CA ILE A 436 -32.50 39.43 -6.00
C ILE A 436 -32.56 39.98 -4.58
N MET A 437 -31.54 39.74 -3.75
CA MET A 437 -31.48 40.28 -2.38
C MET A 437 -31.53 41.81 -2.41
N ASN A 438 -30.67 42.45 -3.20
CA ASN A 438 -30.61 43.91 -3.31
C ASN A 438 -31.95 44.49 -3.79
N LYS A 439 -32.61 43.84 -4.77
CA LYS A 439 -33.93 44.27 -5.24
C LYS A 439 -34.99 44.17 -4.14
N LEU A 440 -35.01 43.08 -3.38
CA LEU A 440 -35.96 42.88 -2.28
C LEU A 440 -35.74 43.87 -1.14
N ILE A 441 -34.48 44.09 -0.72
CA ILE A 441 -34.15 45.03 0.35
C ILE A 441 -34.66 46.43 -0.02
N ASN A 442 -34.28 46.93 -1.20
CA ASN A 442 -34.74 48.25 -1.63
C ASN A 442 -36.26 48.34 -1.83
N GLY A 443 -36.90 47.24 -2.24
CA GLY A 443 -38.35 47.15 -2.33
C GLY A 443 -39.04 47.32 -0.97
N TYR A 444 -38.57 46.60 0.05
CA TYR A 444 -39.11 46.72 1.41
C TYR A 444 -38.81 48.10 2.04
N LEU A 445 -37.61 48.64 1.85
CA LEU A 445 -37.28 49.99 2.33
C LEU A 445 -38.17 51.05 1.67
N SER A 446 -38.41 50.94 0.36
CA SER A 446 -39.31 51.84 -0.37
C SER A 446 -40.76 51.72 0.11
N SER A 447 -41.22 50.52 0.49
CA SER A 447 -42.57 50.34 1.05
C SER A 447 -42.76 50.91 2.46
N MET A 448 -41.67 51.23 3.16
CA MET A 448 -41.66 51.93 4.45
C MET A 448 -41.24 53.40 4.29
N ASP A 449 -41.47 53.99 3.11
CA ASP A 449 -41.12 55.37 2.75
C ASP A 449 -39.65 55.74 3.02
N PHE A 450 -38.74 54.75 2.98
CA PHE A 450 -37.31 54.95 3.19
C PHE A 450 -36.51 54.80 1.89
N PHE A 451 -36.37 55.92 1.18
CA PHE A 451 -35.78 55.97 -0.16
C PHE A 451 -34.25 56.09 -0.16
N ILE A 452 -33.57 55.03 0.27
CA ILE A 452 -32.12 54.84 0.12
C ILE A 452 -31.84 53.73 -0.89
N ASN A 453 -30.64 53.76 -1.49
CA ASN A 453 -30.14 52.63 -2.26
C ASN A 453 -29.20 51.79 -1.38
N PHE A 454 -29.70 50.65 -0.92
CA PHE A 454 -28.96 49.70 -0.11
C PHE A 454 -28.49 48.54 -0.97
N THR A 455 -27.19 48.25 -0.93
CA THR A 455 -26.62 47.10 -1.64
C THR A 455 -25.65 46.32 -0.77
N ILE A 456 -25.60 45.02 -0.98
CA ILE A 456 -24.64 44.11 -0.38
C ILE A 456 -23.75 43.45 -1.44
N ASP A 457 -22.47 43.25 -1.08
CA ASP A 457 -21.50 42.53 -1.90
C ASP A 457 -21.46 41.01 -1.58
N GLU A 458 -20.56 40.26 -2.23
CA GLU A 458 -20.37 38.81 -2.02
C GLU A 458 -19.92 38.42 -0.61
N ASN A 459 -19.35 39.37 0.13
CA ASN A 459 -18.96 39.22 1.52
C ASN A 459 -20.03 39.75 2.49
N PHE A 460 -21.18 40.18 1.95
CA PHE A 460 -22.28 40.79 2.68
C PHE A 460 -21.90 42.08 3.43
N ASN A 461 -20.97 42.84 2.86
CA ASN A 461 -20.67 44.21 3.29
C ASN A 461 -21.68 45.18 2.66
N GLU A 462 -22.11 46.16 3.44
CA GLU A 462 -23.09 47.15 3.02
C GLU A 462 -22.48 48.32 2.25
N ILE A 463 -23.18 48.76 1.21
CA ILE A 463 -22.96 50.03 0.53
C ILE A 463 -24.31 50.73 0.47
N ILE A 464 -24.45 51.83 1.20
CA ILE A 464 -25.68 52.60 1.32
C ILE A 464 -25.48 53.97 0.68
N LYS A 465 -26.27 54.27 -0.35
CA LYS A 465 -26.23 55.55 -1.07
C LYS A 465 -27.53 56.30 -0.89
N SER A 466 -27.42 57.57 -0.50
CA SER A 466 -28.56 58.49 -0.48
C SER A 466 -28.74 59.17 -1.84
N ARG A 467 -29.82 59.94 -2.00
CA ARG A 467 -30.16 60.69 -3.22
C ARG A 467 -29.05 61.65 -3.68
N TYR A 468 -28.16 62.07 -2.77
CA TYR A 468 -27.08 63.05 -3.02
C TYR A 468 -25.65 62.46 -3.13
N ARG A 469 -25.50 61.18 -3.50
CA ARG A 469 -24.21 60.48 -3.76
C ARG A 469 -23.26 60.24 -2.58
N ASP A 470 -23.60 60.68 -1.37
CA ASP A 470 -22.82 60.31 -0.18
C ASP A 470 -22.98 58.81 0.15
N GLU A 471 -21.85 58.17 0.49
CA GLU A 471 -21.80 56.78 0.97
C GLU A 471 -21.87 56.78 2.50
N PHE A 472 -22.94 56.19 3.03
CA PHE A 472 -23.18 56.05 4.47
C PHE A 472 -22.91 54.63 4.93
N LYS A 473 -22.52 54.49 6.20
CA LYS A 473 -22.48 53.19 6.89
C LYS A 473 -23.75 52.99 7.69
N TYR A 474 -24.09 51.73 7.99
CA TYR A 474 -25.26 51.40 8.82
C TYR A 474 -25.30 52.17 10.16
N TYR A 475 -24.14 52.40 10.77
CA TYR A 475 -24.03 53.13 12.03
C TYR A 475 -24.33 54.63 11.93
N SER A 476 -24.38 55.19 10.72
CA SER A 476 -24.65 56.62 10.49
C SER A 476 -26.13 57.00 10.61
N PHE A 477 -27.04 56.02 10.66
CA PHE A 477 -28.49 56.24 10.67
C PHE A 477 -29.06 56.35 12.10
N SER A 478 -30.24 56.97 12.21
CA SER A 478 -31.03 57.00 13.46
C SER A 478 -31.54 55.61 13.83
N GLU A 479 -31.95 55.39 15.08
CA GLU A 479 -32.46 54.08 15.52
C GLU A 479 -33.74 53.65 14.76
N GLY A 480 -34.61 54.60 14.41
CA GLY A 480 -35.80 54.31 13.59
C GLY A 480 -35.45 53.91 12.15
N GLU A 481 -34.48 54.57 11.53
CA GLU A 481 -33.99 54.20 10.19
C GLU A 481 -33.24 52.86 10.21
N LYS A 482 -32.43 52.60 11.25
CA LYS A 482 -31.81 51.29 11.45
C LYS A 482 -32.85 50.19 11.59
N MET A 483 -33.93 50.44 12.34
CA MET A 483 -35.05 49.50 12.46
C MET A 483 -35.70 49.22 11.11
N ARG A 484 -35.92 50.24 10.26
CA ARG A 484 -36.42 50.04 8.89
C ARG A 484 -35.45 49.20 8.04
N ILE A 485 -34.13 49.43 8.16
CA ILE A 485 -33.10 48.60 7.49
C ILE A 485 -33.16 47.15 7.99
N ASP A 486 -33.21 46.95 9.30
CA ASP A 486 -33.21 45.63 9.92
C ASP A 486 -34.47 44.84 9.55
N LEU A 487 -35.62 45.51 9.49
CA LEU A 487 -36.88 44.98 8.98
C LEU A 487 -36.78 44.60 7.49
N GLY A 488 -36.25 45.49 6.66
CA GLY A 488 -36.06 45.22 5.23
C GLY A 488 -35.13 44.03 4.96
N LEU A 489 -34.08 43.87 5.77
CA LEU A 489 -33.19 42.71 5.74
C LEU A 489 -33.92 41.44 6.19
N LEU A 490 -34.60 41.46 7.33
CA LEU A 490 -35.36 40.31 7.85
C LEU A 490 -36.39 39.81 6.83
N PHE A 491 -37.16 40.70 6.22
CA PHE A 491 -38.14 40.33 5.20
C PHE A 491 -37.49 39.82 3.92
N THR A 492 -36.35 40.38 3.51
CA THR A 492 -35.57 39.84 2.40
C THR A 492 -35.10 38.42 2.68
N TRP A 493 -34.59 38.16 3.88
CA TRP A 493 -34.14 36.84 4.30
C TRP A 493 -35.27 35.83 4.35
N ARG A 494 -36.43 36.21 4.88
CA ARG A 494 -37.65 35.38 4.83
C ARG A 494 -38.09 35.08 3.40
N ALA A 495 -38.13 36.10 2.53
CA ALA A 495 -38.50 35.91 1.13
C ALA A 495 -37.55 34.96 0.39
N ILE A 496 -36.25 35.08 0.61
CA ILE A 496 -35.23 34.19 0.01
C ILE A 496 -35.37 32.77 0.56
N ALA A 497 -35.55 32.61 1.88
CA ALA A 497 -35.81 31.31 2.50
C ALA A 497 -37.06 30.64 1.88
N LYS A 498 -38.14 31.40 1.70
CA LYS A 498 -39.37 30.94 1.04
C LYS A 498 -39.12 30.54 -0.43
N MET A 499 -38.35 31.31 -1.19
CA MET A 499 -37.99 30.98 -2.58
C MET A 499 -37.19 29.67 -2.69
N LYS A 500 -36.30 29.39 -1.74
CA LYS A 500 -35.48 28.18 -1.75
C LYS A 500 -36.20 26.96 -1.18
N ASN A 501 -37.38 27.14 -0.58
CA ASN A 501 -38.07 26.14 0.25
C ASN A 501 -37.21 25.58 1.39
N SER A 502 -36.08 26.20 1.68
CA SER A 502 -35.23 25.90 2.83
C SER A 502 -35.58 26.85 3.96
N THR A 503 -35.56 26.35 5.20
CA THR A 503 -35.63 27.18 6.41
C THR A 503 -36.83 28.13 6.51
N ASN A 504 -37.84 27.99 5.64
CA ASN A 504 -39.06 28.78 5.66
C ASN A 504 -39.93 28.32 6.84
N THR A 505 -40.40 29.26 7.66
CA THR A 505 -41.19 29.00 8.86
C THR A 505 -42.46 29.85 8.86
N ASN A 506 -43.57 29.34 9.38
CA ASN A 506 -44.77 30.16 9.59
C ASN A 506 -44.54 31.27 10.63
N LEU A 507 -43.67 31.05 11.62
CA LEU A 507 -43.55 31.93 12.78
C LEU A 507 -42.73 33.21 12.50
N LEU A 508 -43.21 34.35 13.00
CA LEU A 508 -42.46 35.60 13.15
C LEU A 508 -42.77 36.21 14.52
N LEU A 509 -41.75 36.50 15.32
CA LEU A 509 -41.88 37.05 16.67
C LEU A 509 -41.21 38.43 16.73
N LEU A 510 -41.95 39.44 17.18
CA LEU A 510 -41.51 40.83 17.17
C LEU A 510 -41.61 41.40 18.59
N ASP A 511 -40.48 41.70 19.22
CA ASP A 511 -40.37 42.14 20.61
C ASP A 511 -40.18 43.66 20.71
N GLU A 512 -41.23 44.36 21.14
CA GLU A 512 -41.21 45.80 21.47
C GLU A 512 -40.78 46.71 20.31
N ILE A 513 -40.97 46.28 19.06
CA ILE A 513 -40.56 47.05 17.87
C ILE A 513 -41.35 48.36 17.71
N PHE A 514 -42.60 48.39 18.17
CA PHE A 514 -43.52 49.53 18.09
C PHE A 514 -43.40 50.50 19.28
N ASP A 515 -42.69 50.09 20.34
CA ASP A 515 -42.71 50.82 21.60
C ASP A 515 -41.71 51.96 21.61
N SER A 516 -40.53 51.77 21.01
CA SER A 516 -39.38 52.67 21.17
C SER A 516 -38.79 53.23 19.87
N SER A 517 -38.98 52.57 18.73
CA SER A 517 -38.11 52.77 17.56
C SER A 517 -38.81 53.31 16.31
N LEU A 518 -40.10 53.01 16.11
CA LEU A 518 -40.86 53.46 14.95
C LEU A 518 -41.78 54.65 15.28
N ASP A 519 -41.85 55.60 14.36
CA ASP A 519 -42.83 56.68 14.35
C ASP A 519 -44.23 56.15 13.96
N GLY A 520 -45.28 56.97 14.15
CA GLY A 520 -46.66 56.56 13.83
C GLY A 520 -46.84 56.16 12.37
N THR A 521 -46.22 56.91 11.45
CA THR A 521 -46.17 56.62 10.02
C THR A 521 -45.45 55.30 9.72
N GLY A 522 -44.25 55.08 10.27
CA GLY A 522 -43.52 53.83 10.08
C GLY A 522 -44.23 52.61 10.68
N THR A 523 -45.01 52.81 11.75
CA THR A 523 -45.87 51.78 12.34
C THR A 523 -46.97 51.33 11.37
N ASP A 524 -47.66 52.28 10.73
CA ASP A 524 -48.71 51.98 9.77
C ASP A 524 -48.18 51.33 8.49
N ASP A 525 -47.03 51.78 7.98
CA ASP A 525 -46.41 51.17 6.79
C ASP A 525 -45.93 49.75 7.06
N PHE A 526 -45.38 49.50 8.25
CA PHE A 526 -45.03 48.16 8.66
C PHE A 526 -46.24 47.24 8.79
N LEU A 527 -47.36 47.72 9.36
CA LEU A 527 -48.60 46.95 9.46
C LEU A 527 -49.19 46.61 8.07
N LYS A 528 -49.09 47.53 7.09
CA LYS A 528 -49.46 47.23 5.70
C LYS A 528 -48.65 46.06 5.14
N ILE A 529 -47.35 46.02 5.43
CA ILE A 529 -46.47 44.92 5.00
C ILE A 529 -46.84 43.63 5.73
N LEU A 530 -47.10 43.67 7.04
CA LEU A 530 -47.54 42.49 7.80
C LEU A 530 -48.80 41.85 7.19
N ASN A 531 -49.77 42.67 6.78
CA ASN A 531 -51.01 42.20 6.15
C ASN A 531 -50.81 41.56 4.77
N THR A 532 -49.62 41.67 4.17
CA THR A 532 -49.29 40.94 2.92
C THR A 532 -48.91 39.48 3.16
N PHE A 533 -48.58 39.09 4.40
CA PHE A 533 -48.24 37.72 4.74
C PHE A 533 -49.51 36.86 4.88
N LYS A 534 -49.72 35.94 3.93
CA LYS A 534 -50.93 35.09 3.87
C LYS A 534 -50.78 33.72 4.55
N ASP A 535 -49.56 33.27 4.81
CA ASP A 535 -49.26 31.92 5.35
C ASP A 535 -48.32 31.96 6.56
N GLU A 536 -48.25 33.11 7.25
CA GLU A 536 -47.33 33.33 8.37
C GLU A 536 -48.13 33.76 9.60
N ASN A 537 -47.67 33.32 10.77
CA ASN A 537 -48.22 33.65 12.08
C ASN A 537 -47.27 34.64 12.75
N VAL A 538 -47.72 35.89 12.84
CA VAL A 538 -46.95 37.02 13.36
C VAL A 538 -47.39 37.30 14.79
N PHE A 539 -46.46 37.20 15.73
CA PHE A 539 -46.67 37.59 17.12
C PHE A 539 -45.93 38.88 17.40
N VAL A 540 -46.66 39.88 17.88
CA VAL A 540 -46.11 41.18 18.27
C VAL A 540 -46.24 41.33 19.78
N ILE A 541 -45.14 41.57 20.45
CA ILE A 541 -45.10 41.91 21.88
C ILE A 541 -44.99 43.43 21.98
N SER A 542 -45.93 44.06 22.70
CA SER A 542 -45.91 45.52 22.89
C SER A 542 -46.52 45.92 24.24
N HIS A 543 -46.07 47.06 24.77
CA HIS A 543 -46.68 47.72 25.93
C HIS A 543 -47.84 48.66 25.55
N LYS A 544 -47.98 49.02 24.26
CA LYS A 544 -49.03 49.91 23.74
C LYS A 544 -50.28 49.13 23.31
N GLY A 545 -50.80 48.27 24.19
CA GLY A 545 -51.95 47.42 23.89
C GLY A 545 -53.16 48.21 23.38
N ASP A 546 -53.54 49.28 24.09
CA ASP A 546 -54.77 50.04 23.81
C ASP A 546 -54.82 50.69 22.42
N VAL A 547 -53.67 50.92 21.78
CA VAL A 547 -53.57 51.55 20.44
C VAL A 547 -53.51 50.51 19.32
N LEU A 548 -53.04 49.30 19.65
CA LEU A 548 -52.73 48.26 18.66
C LEU A 548 -53.76 47.13 18.62
N VAL A 549 -54.55 46.91 19.67
CA VAL A 549 -55.51 45.78 19.77
C VAL A 549 -56.42 45.68 18.53
N ASP A 550 -56.97 46.79 18.04
CA ASP A 550 -57.87 46.80 16.87
C ASP A 550 -57.18 46.46 15.54
N LYS A 551 -55.85 46.36 15.51
CA LYS A 551 -55.06 46.09 14.32
C LYS A 551 -54.60 44.62 14.19
N PHE A 552 -54.94 43.75 15.16
CA PHE A 552 -54.53 42.34 15.19
C PHE A 552 -55.76 41.43 15.27
N ASP A 553 -55.67 40.23 14.69
CA ASP A 553 -56.77 39.26 14.68
C ASP A 553 -57.05 38.66 16.06
N HIS A 554 -56.02 38.61 16.89
CA HIS A 554 -56.06 37.98 18.19
C HIS A 554 -55.16 38.68 19.21
N THR A 555 -55.54 38.66 20.49
CA THR A 555 -54.77 39.27 21.58
C THR A 555 -54.61 38.30 22.74
N ILE A 556 -53.38 38.14 23.22
CA ILE A 556 -53.02 37.36 24.41
C ILE A 556 -52.58 38.33 25.51
N LYS A 557 -53.28 38.31 26.65
CA LYS A 557 -52.98 39.17 27.79
C LYS A 557 -52.23 38.42 28.89
N PHE A 558 -51.04 38.91 29.24
CA PHE A 558 -50.24 38.45 30.36
C PHE A 558 -50.42 39.35 31.58
N GLU A 559 -50.68 38.75 32.75
CA GLU A 559 -50.70 39.44 34.04
C GLU A 559 -49.83 38.72 35.08
N LYS A 560 -49.41 39.46 36.10
CA LYS A 560 -48.63 38.92 37.22
C LYS A 560 -49.56 38.60 38.38
N ILE A 561 -49.93 37.34 38.53
CA ILE A 561 -50.80 36.85 39.61
C ILE A 561 -49.93 36.14 40.65
N GLN A 562 -49.95 36.62 41.90
CA GLN A 562 -49.16 36.06 43.01
C GLN A 562 -47.66 35.93 42.67
N ASN A 563 -47.08 36.97 42.05
CA ASN A 563 -45.70 37.01 41.55
C ASN A 563 -45.34 36.08 40.38
N PHE A 564 -46.30 35.31 39.86
CA PHE A 564 -46.11 34.49 38.67
C PHE A 564 -46.84 35.06 37.45
N SER A 565 -46.19 34.96 36.29
CA SER A 565 -46.78 35.29 35.00
C SER A 565 -47.83 34.25 34.60
N LYS A 566 -49.02 34.70 34.25
CA LYS A 566 -50.10 33.88 33.70
C LYS A 566 -50.76 34.56 32.51
N ILE A 567 -51.23 33.75 31.57
CA ILE A 567 -52.14 34.19 30.51
C ILE A 567 -53.55 34.27 31.12
N VAL A 568 -54.19 35.43 30.99
CA VAL A 568 -55.51 35.71 31.57
C VAL A 568 -56.59 35.79 30.50
N GLU A 569 -56.20 36.09 29.26
CA GLU A 569 -57.05 36.18 28.09
C GLU A 569 -56.27 35.67 26.87
N SER A 570 -56.87 34.74 26.10
CA SER A 570 -56.31 34.09 24.90
C SER A 570 -57.41 33.45 24.07
#